data_AF-A0A6M1ZT70-F1
#
_entry.id   AF-A0A6M1ZT70-F1
#
_cell.length_a   1.000
_cell.length_b   1.000
_cell.length_c   1.000
_cell.angle_alpha   90.00
_cell.angle_beta   90.00
_cell.angle_gamma   90.00
#
_symmetry.space_group_name_H-M   'P 1'
#
loop_
_entity.id
_entity.type
_entity.pdbx_description
1 polymer ?
#
loop_
_entity_poly.entity_id
_entity_poly.type
_entity_poly.pdbx_seq_one_letter_code
_entity_poly.pdbx_strand_id
1 'polypeptide(L)'
;MATLSSNPSYAAYISKSLSAALMQPVNYLRNKPSILPKVAAQAVYPVITTVALVETAVATVFTALSTLSLPFTSKIFNNSAEWLKSSSFAIVWSVFNFLINPFCYRVAEFESTAKQIVLSGRFFEIPLNSVG
;
A
#
# COMPACT_ATOMS: atom_id res chain seq x y z
N MET A 1 -10.73 10.52 21.51
CA MET A 1 -9.61 11.20 20.84
C MET A 1 -8.32 10.57 21.37
N ALA A 2 -7.92 9.43 20.82
CA ALA A 2 -6.77 8.66 21.31
C ALA A 2 -5.54 9.01 20.49
N THR A 3 -4.50 9.44 21.19
CA THR A 3 -3.21 9.91 20.71
C THR A 3 -2.37 8.75 20.14
N LEU A 4 -2.42 8.57 18.82
CA LEU A 4 -1.48 7.74 18.04
C LEU A 4 -0.15 8.50 17.83
N SER A 5 0.59 8.82 18.89
CA SER A 5 1.81 9.63 18.77
C SER A 5 2.86 9.32 19.85
N SER A 6 3.41 8.10 19.87
CA SER A 6 4.67 7.88 20.61
C SER A 6 5.57 6.75 20.10
N ASN A 7 5.25 6.08 18.98
CA ASN A 7 6.22 5.19 18.34
C ASN A 7 6.87 5.90 17.14
N PRO A 8 8.17 6.26 17.20
CA PRO A 8 8.87 6.93 16.09
C PRO A 8 8.92 6.06 14.82
N SER A 9 8.65 4.76 14.94
CA SER A 9 8.55 3.82 13.83
C SER A 9 7.34 4.06 12.92
N TYR A 10 6.21 4.58 13.42
CA TYR A 10 5.00 4.77 12.60
C TYR A 10 5.03 6.06 11.76
N ALA A 11 5.82 7.07 12.15
CA ALA A 11 5.93 8.33 11.41
C ALA A 11 6.61 8.17 10.03
N ALA A 12 7.35 7.07 9.83
CA ALA A 12 8.10 6.81 8.60
C ALA A 12 7.31 6.06 7.50
N TYR A 13 6.09 5.58 7.79
CA TYR A 13 5.30 4.76 6.87
C TYR A 13 4.01 5.47 6.43
N ILE A 14 4.11 6.74 6.03
CA ILE A 14 2.98 7.48 5.48
C ILE A 14 2.68 6.93 4.07
N SER A 15 1.54 6.26 3.94
CA SER A 15 1.00 5.84 2.66
C SER A 15 0.72 7.06 1.79
N LYS A 16 1.19 7.04 0.54
CA LYS A 16 1.03 8.16 -0.40
C LYS A 16 -0.26 8.07 -1.23
N SER A 17 -1.04 7.02 -1.03
CA SER A 17 -2.34 6.77 -1.63
C SER A 17 -3.33 6.19 -0.60
N LEU A 18 -4.61 6.41 -0.82
CA LEU A 18 -5.69 5.85 -0.02
C LEU A 18 -5.71 4.32 -0.10
N SER A 19 -5.52 3.77 -1.30
CA SER A 19 -5.46 2.32 -1.49
C SER A 19 -4.30 1.67 -0.72
N ALA A 20 -3.12 2.30 -0.68
CA ALA A 20 -2.01 1.83 0.15
C ALA A 20 -2.31 1.97 1.65
N ALA A 21 -2.99 3.04 2.07
CA ALA A 21 -3.40 3.22 3.46
C ALA A 21 -4.42 2.16 3.91
N LEU A 22 -5.33 1.74 3.03
CA LEU A 22 -6.30 0.68 3.31
C LEU A 22 -5.66 -0.71 3.40
N MET A 23 -4.55 -0.94 2.72
CA MET A 23 -3.81 -2.22 2.80
C MET A 23 -3.26 -2.47 4.20
N GLN A 24 -2.81 -1.44 4.91
CA GLN A 24 -2.19 -1.60 6.23
C GLN A 24 -3.10 -2.28 7.27
N PRO A 25 -4.31 -1.77 7.60
CA PRO A 25 -5.18 -2.42 8.58
C PRO A 25 -5.64 -3.81 8.13
N VAL A 26 -5.80 -4.04 6.82
CA VAL A 26 -6.19 -5.35 6.27
C VAL A 26 -5.06 -6.35 6.43
N ASN A 27 -3.83 -5.98 6.11
CA ASN A 27 -2.66 -6.84 6.25
C ASN A 27 -2.33 -7.11 7.73
N TYR A 28 -2.46 -6.10 8.60
CA TYR A 28 -2.35 -6.27 10.05
C TYR A 28 -3.37 -7.27 10.58
N LEU A 29 -4.65 -7.14 10.19
CA LEU A 29 -5.70 -8.08 10.57
C LEU A 29 -5.39 -9.49 10.06
N ARG A 30 -4.99 -9.60 8.79
CA ARG A 30 -4.65 -10.84 8.10
C ARG A 30 -3.46 -11.59 8.73
N ASN A 31 -2.48 -10.87 9.29
CA ASN A 31 -1.30 -11.45 9.91
C ASN A 31 -1.59 -12.12 11.27
N LYS A 32 -2.79 -11.98 11.82
CA LYS A 32 -3.22 -12.71 13.01
C LYS A 32 -3.27 -14.22 12.76
N PRO A 33 -2.99 -15.06 13.78
CA PRO A 33 -2.85 -16.51 13.61
C PRO A 33 -4.16 -17.26 13.30
N SER A 34 -5.32 -16.61 13.26
CA SER A 34 -6.62 -17.24 13.03
C SER A 34 -7.03 -17.27 11.56
N ILE A 35 -7.94 -18.19 11.21
CA ILE A 35 -8.44 -18.39 9.83
C ILE A 35 -9.41 -17.27 9.44
N LEU A 36 -10.29 -16.82 10.35
CA LEU A 36 -11.31 -15.81 10.07
C LEU A 36 -10.72 -14.50 9.50
N PRO A 37 -9.65 -13.92 10.06
CA PRO A 37 -9.00 -12.73 9.49
C PRO A 37 -8.44 -12.94 8.09
N LYS A 38 -7.92 -14.14 7.78
CA LYS A 38 -7.38 -14.46 6.44
C LYS A 38 -8.48 -14.50 5.39
N VAL A 39 -9.63 -15.08 5.74
CA VAL A 39 -10.82 -15.11 4.87
C VAL A 39 -11.40 -13.71 4.69
N ALA A 40 -11.52 -12.94 5.77
CA ALA A 40 -11.98 -11.56 5.70
C ALA A 40 -11.06 -10.70 4.80
N ALA A 41 -9.74 -10.83 4.96
CA ALA A 41 -8.77 -10.14 4.10
C ALA A 41 -8.88 -10.56 2.63
N GLN A 42 -9.10 -11.84 2.36
CA GLN A 42 -9.31 -12.34 1.00
C GLN A 42 -10.49 -11.65 0.30
N ALA A 43 -11.58 -11.41 1.01
CA ALA A 43 -12.74 -10.71 0.47
C ALA A 43 -12.50 -9.20 0.26
N VAL A 44 -11.59 -8.60 1.04
CA VAL A 44 -11.32 -7.16 1.01
C VAL A 44 -10.26 -6.78 -0.04
N TYR A 45 -9.30 -7.65 -0.37
CA TYR A 45 -8.29 -7.34 -1.39
C TYR A 45 -8.88 -6.91 -2.75
N PRO A 46 -9.91 -7.57 -3.32
CA PRO A 46 -10.53 -7.11 -4.57
C PRO A 46 -11.18 -5.72 -4.47
N VAL A 47 -11.72 -5.39 -3.29
CA VAL A 47 -12.29 -4.05 -3.02
C VAL A 47 -11.18 -3.02 -3.05
N ILE A 48 -10.04 -3.28 -2.39
CA ILE A 48 -8.87 -2.41 -2.42
C ILE A 48 -8.32 -2.28 -3.85
N THR A 49 -8.25 -3.37 -4.62
CA THR A 49 -7.83 -3.32 -6.03
C THR A 49 -8.72 -2.38 -6.84
N THR A 50 -10.03 -2.45 -6.63
CA THR A 50 -10.99 -1.57 -7.32
C THR A 50 -10.80 -0.11 -6.95
N VAL A 51 -10.60 0.19 -5.66
CA VAL A 51 -10.27 1.54 -5.17
C VAL A 51 -8.95 2.02 -5.78
N ALA A 52 -7.94 1.17 -5.82
CA ALA A 52 -6.63 1.49 -6.39
C ALA A 52 -6.70 1.79 -7.89
N LEU A 53 -7.55 1.09 -8.65
CA LEU A 53 -7.79 1.37 -10.07
C LEU A 53 -8.41 2.76 -10.29
N VAL A 54 -9.46 3.08 -9.54
CA VAL A 54 -10.10 4.42 -9.60
C VAL A 54 -9.10 5.49 -9.19
N GLU A 55 -8.37 5.28 -8.10
CA GLU A 55 -7.35 6.21 -7.62
C GLU A 55 -6.22 6.42 -8.63
N THR A 56 -5.76 5.36 -9.30
CA THR A 56 -4.75 5.43 -10.37
C THR A 56 -5.25 6.23 -11.56
N ALA A 57 -6.51 6.04 -11.97
CA ALA A 57 -7.10 6.80 -13.06
C ALA A 57 -7.17 8.31 -12.72
N VAL A 58 -7.63 8.65 -11.51
CA VAL A 58 -7.68 10.03 -11.03
C VAL A 58 -6.27 10.62 -10.93
N ALA A 59 -5.33 9.90 -10.32
CA ALA A 59 -3.94 10.35 -10.19
C ALA A 59 -3.27 10.56 -11.56
N THR A 60 -3.63 9.78 -12.58
CA THR A 60 -3.14 9.95 -13.95
C THR A 60 -3.61 11.27 -14.54
N VAL A 61 -4.90 11.60 -14.40
CA VAL A 61 -5.45 12.90 -14.87
C VAL A 61 -4.79 14.06 -14.14
N PHE A 62 -4.64 13.97 -12.82
CA PHE A 62 -3.97 15.01 -12.03
C PHE A 62 -2.48 15.15 -12.40
N THR A 63 -1.78 14.05 -12.65
CA THR A 63 -0.38 14.08 -13.09
C THR A 63 -0.28 14.75 -14.46
N ALA A 64 -1.15 14.41 -15.41
CA ALA A 64 -1.20 15.06 -16.71
C ALA A 64 -1.46 16.57 -16.60
N LEU A 65 -2.46 16.99 -15.82
CA LEU A 65 -2.74 18.42 -15.59
C LEU A 65 -1.58 19.13 -14.88
N SER A 66 -0.90 18.47 -13.95
CA SER A 66 0.24 19.04 -13.23
C SER A 66 1.45 19.31 -14.13
N THR A 67 1.54 18.70 -15.33
CA THR A 67 2.59 19.04 -16.29
C THR A 67 2.55 20.50 -16.72
N LEU A 68 1.36 21.11 -16.76
CA LEU A 68 1.18 22.54 -17.05
C LEU A 68 1.78 23.43 -15.95
N SER A 69 1.93 22.90 -14.73
CA SER A 69 2.49 23.63 -13.59
C SER A 69 4.02 23.51 -13.48
N LEU A 70 4.66 22.59 -14.22
CA LEU A 70 6.11 22.38 -14.22
C LEU A 70 6.96 23.65 -14.40
N PRO A 71 6.63 24.60 -15.31
CA PRO A 71 7.44 25.81 -15.46
C PRO A 71 7.40 26.74 -14.25
N PHE A 72 6.42 26.60 -13.36
CA PHE A 72 6.26 27.43 -12.16
C PHE A 72 6.66 26.68 -10.89
N THR A 73 6.33 25.40 -10.79
CA THR A 73 6.64 24.57 -9.64
C THR A 73 6.67 23.09 -10.00
N SER A 74 7.73 22.40 -9.57
CA SER A 74 7.84 20.94 -9.69
C SER A 74 7.11 20.20 -8.55
N LYS A 75 6.71 20.91 -7.49
CA LYS A 75 6.15 20.30 -6.28
C LYS A 75 4.82 19.59 -6.54
N ILE A 76 3.94 20.20 -7.33
CA ILE A 76 2.62 19.65 -7.64
C ILE A 76 2.78 18.38 -8.48
N PHE A 77 3.63 18.44 -9.52
CA PHE A 77 3.94 17.29 -10.36
C PHE A 77 4.54 16.14 -9.55
N ASN A 78 5.52 16.41 -8.69
CA ASN A 78 6.14 15.38 -7.86
C ASN A 78 5.12 14.71 -6.92
N ASN A 79 4.24 15.49 -6.29
CA ASN A 79 3.19 14.94 -5.43
C ASN A 79 2.20 14.07 -6.21
N SER A 80 1.72 14.52 -7.38
CA SER A 80 0.82 13.72 -8.23
C SER A 80 1.50 12.46 -8.76
N ALA A 81 2.77 12.55 -9.14
CA ALA A 81 3.55 11.40 -9.58
C ALA A 81 3.80 10.38 -8.44
N GLU A 82 4.08 10.84 -7.22
CA GLU A 82 4.18 9.97 -6.04
C GLU A 82 2.85 9.29 -5.73
N TRP A 83 1.76 10.03 -5.79
CA TRP A 83 0.40 9.51 -5.61
C TRP A 83 0.10 8.42 -6.64
N LEU A 84 0.38 8.69 -7.92
CA LEU A 84 0.21 7.74 -9.02
C LEU A 84 1.07 6.47 -8.86
N LYS A 85 2.33 6.62 -8.45
CA LYS A 85 3.22 5.49 -8.18
C LYS A 85 2.72 4.63 -7.02
N SER A 86 2.17 5.25 -5.98
CA SER A 86 1.65 4.54 -4.80
C SER A 86 0.34 3.82 -5.09
N SER A 87 -0.61 4.47 -5.80
CA SER A 87 -1.87 3.83 -6.18
C SER A 87 -1.68 2.70 -7.19
N SER A 88 -0.82 2.88 -8.20
CA SER A 88 -0.50 1.81 -9.16
C SER A 88 0.19 0.62 -8.49
N PHE A 89 1.10 0.87 -7.53
CA PHE A 89 1.70 -0.20 -6.75
C PHE A 89 0.67 -0.94 -5.89
N ALA A 90 -0.30 -0.24 -5.30
CA ALA A 90 -1.36 -0.85 -4.50
C ALA A 90 -2.24 -1.82 -5.32
N ILE A 91 -2.41 -1.60 -6.62
CA ILE A 91 -3.07 -2.58 -7.53
C ILE A 91 -2.30 -3.89 -7.50
N VAL A 92 -1.00 -3.86 -7.85
CA VAL A 92 -0.16 -5.06 -7.91
C VAL A 92 -0.07 -5.73 -6.55
N TRP A 93 0.10 -4.94 -5.50
CA TRP A 93 0.21 -5.43 -4.13
C TRP A 93 -1.07 -6.12 -3.64
N SER A 94 -2.24 -5.54 -3.89
CA SER A 94 -3.53 -6.14 -3.51
C SER A 94 -3.83 -7.41 -4.31
N VAL A 95 -3.53 -7.44 -5.61
CA VAL A 95 -3.69 -8.64 -6.46
C VAL A 95 -2.74 -9.75 -6.00
N PHE A 96 -1.47 -9.42 -5.77
CA PHE A 96 -0.47 -10.38 -5.29
C PHE A 96 -0.86 -10.95 -3.93
N ASN A 97 -1.28 -10.09 -3.00
CA ASN A 97 -1.79 -10.55 -1.70
C ASN A 97 -3.05 -11.41 -1.87
N PHE A 98 -3.99 -11.09 -2.76
CA PHE A 98 -5.14 -11.95 -3.02
C PHE A 98 -4.73 -13.35 -3.50
N LEU A 99 -3.77 -13.45 -4.43
CA LEU A 99 -3.34 -14.74 -4.97
C LEU A 99 -2.53 -15.58 -3.97
N ILE A 100 -1.71 -14.92 -3.15
CA ILE A 100 -0.71 -15.59 -2.30
C ILE A 100 -1.13 -15.68 -0.83
N ASN A 101 -2.14 -14.92 -0.40
CA ASN A 101 -2.69 -14.96 0.96
C ASN A 101 -2.99 -16.38 1.47
N PRO A 102 -3.52 -17.33 0.67
CA PRO A 102 -3.76 -18.70 1.14
C PRO A 102 -2.48 -19.48 1.46
N PHE A 103 -1.35 -19.12 0.84
CA PHE A 103 -0.09 -19.88 0.87
C PHE A 103 0.98 -19.29 1.79
N CYS A 104 0.86 -18.01 2.15
CA CYS A 104 1.85 -17.35 2.99
C CYS A 104 1.46 -17.32 4.47
N TYR A 105 2.44 -17.43 5.36
CA TYR A 105 2.22 -17.26 6.80
C TYR A 105 1.98 -15.80 7.17
N ARG A 106 2.74 -14.87 6.57
CA ARG A 106 2.64 -13.42 6.79
C ARG A 106 2.61 -12.68 5.46
N VAL A 107 2.16 -11.43 5.47
CA VAL A 107 2.29 -10.47 4.36
C VAL A 107 2.86 -9.16 4.89
N ALA A 108 3.48 -8.36 4.02
CA ALA A 108 3.93 -7.03 4.38
C ALA A 108 2.74 -6.14 4.78
N GLU A 109 2.88 -5.40 5.87
CA GLU A 109 1.83 -4.49 6.34
C GLU A 109 1.95 -3.10 5.70
N PHE A 110 3.18 -2.66 5.47
CA PHE A 110 3.47 -1.34 4.93
C PHE A 110 3.90 -1.38 3.47
N GLU A 111 3.57 -0.31 2.74
CA GLU A 111 3.87 -0.17 1.31
C GLU A 111 5.39 -0.18 1.04
N SER A 112 6.19 0.51 1.86
CA SER A 112 7.65 0.54 1.68
C SER A 112 8.30 -0.83 1.92
N THR A 113 7.82 -1.60 2.90
CA THR A 113 8.25 -2.99 3.12
C THR A 113 7.89 -3.86 1.92
N ALA A 114 6.65 -3.74 1.41
CA ALA A 114 6.22 -4.48 0.24
C ALA A 114 7.08 -4.15 -0.99
N LYS A 115 7.43 -2.87 -1.19
CA LYS A 115 8.35 -2.45 -2.26
C LYS A 115 9.76 -3.02 -2.08
N GLN A 116 10.29 -3.05 -0.86
CA GLN A 116 11.60 -3.66 -0.58
C GLN A 116 11.61 -5.17 -0.85
N ILE A 117 10.52 -5.88 -0.55
CA ILE A 117 10.38 -7.31 -0.85
C ILE A 117 10.36 -7.53 -2.38
N VAL A 118 9.60 -6.71 -3.11
CA VAL A 118 9.56 -6.77 -4.58
C VAL A 118 10.93 -6.49 -5.19
N LEU A 119 11.65 -5.49 -4.69
CA LEU A 119 12.99 -5.13 -5.16
C LEU A 119 14.06 -6.17 -4.81
N SER A 120 13.93 -6.85 -3.68
CA SER A 120 14.88 -7.89 -3.26
C SER A 120 14.59 -9.25 -3.91
N GLY A 121 13.41 -9.43 -4.53
CA GLY A 121 12.97 -10.71 -5.12
C GLY A 121 12.71 -11.81 -4.09
N ARG A 122 12.77 -11.50 -2.79
CA ARG A 122 12.61 -12.46 -1.68
C ARG A 122 11.18 -12.47 -1.15
N PHE A 123 10.25 -12.87 -2.01
CA PHE A 123 8.80 -12.81 -1.73
C PHE A 123 8.34 -13.60 -0.50
N PHE A 124 9.12 -14.59 -0.06
CA PHE A 124 8.79 -15.46 1.08
C PHE A 124 9.55 -15.12 2.38
N GLU A 125 10.59 -14.27 2.30
CA GLU A 125 11.31 -13.81 3.49
C GLU A 125 10.76 -12.43 3.88
N ILE A 126 9.72 -12.41 4.69
CA ILE A 126 9.28 -11.16 5.31
C ILE A 126 10.20 -10.92 6.52
N PRO A 127 11.00 -9.84 6.54
CA PRO A 127 11.87 -9.56 7.66
C PRO A 127 11.05 -9.40 8.95
N LEU A 128 11.44 -10.11 10.01
CA LEU A 128 10.74 -10.11 11.31
C LEU A 128 10.55 -8.72 11.93
N ASN A 129 11.35 -7.74 11.50
CA ASN A 129 11.32 -6.35 11.98
C ASN A 129 10.27 -5.46 11.29
N SER A 130 9.57 -5.96 10.26
CA SER A 130 8.48 -5.22 9.59
C SER A 130 7.09 -5.66 10.06
N VAL A 131 7.01 -6.27 11.25
CA VAL A 131 5.83 -6.93 11.83
C VAL A 131 5.38 -6.22 13.12
N GLY A 132 5.52 -4.89 13.15
CA GLY A 132 5.28 -4.07 14.34
C GLY A 132 3.79 -3.88 14.67
#